data_AF-A0A8H3D7W4-F1
#
_entry.id   AF-A0A8H3D7W4-F1
#
_cell.length_a   1.000
_cell.length_b   1.000
_cell.length_c   1.000
_cell.angle_alpha   90.00
_cell.angle_beta   90.00
_cell.angle_gamma   90.00
#
_symmetry.space_group_name_H-M   'P 1'
#
loop_
_entity.id
_entity.type
_entity.pdbx_description
1 polymer ?
#
loop_
_entity_poly.entity_id
_entity_poly.type
_entity_poly.pdbx_seq_one_letter_code
_entity_poly.pdbx_strand_id
1 'polypeptide(L)'
;MACIASIDWGCAVQVTAAATIGSGGNFVATTGQTYGIYLAILFTHAVVCSLATEVLARLQSVYVILNLILFFGVLIALPAATPSEFMNTASFALGDFTNLSTYPAGFAYILSWLAPVWTIGKSRLDFSFDCGLLTICIGAYDSCVHISEEASNAAVAVPWAIIGAIGISGILGTAMNIAITFCMGTDLEAIVNSDIGQPLAVILFNSFGQKATLGIWSVVVLTQWGMGSSIVLATSRQVFAFSRDGAMPFSNTLYCMNSYTKTPVNTVWFSVFIAALLGLLAFAGEAAIAAIFSLSVIGLYIAYSIPIGARFLFKGHNYKPGPFNLGAFGLPVAIVAIVFMTFVNVVFLFPTDLAPAVADMNYGTSSFRKILAFKCLVSVVFLFPTELAPAVADMNYAVVVLGGVMIGCLIWYWFPKYGGVNWFEGPVVTVDVLPQTSHNGDTLMATPEISEERRVRIANADEELLASLGYKQEFKRTFTPFEVFGVAFSIISLVP
;
A
#
# COMPACT_ATOMS: atom_id res chain seq x y z
N MET A 1 -7.52 -5.92 3.17
CA MET A 1 -7.44 -6.52 4.53
C MET A 1 -6.01 -6.82 4.95
N ALA A 2 -5.22 -7.61 4.20
CA ALA A 2 -3.79 -7.81 4.51
C ALA A 2 -3.01 -6.48 4.63
N CYS A 3 -3.29 -5.49 3.76
CA CYS A 3 -2.72 -4.15 3.85
C CYS A 3 -3.08 -3.40 5.15
N ILE A 4 -4.29 -3.61 5.68
CA ILE A 4 -4.68 -3.02 6.98
C ILE A 4 -3.84 -3.68 8.07
N ALA A 5 -3.74 -5.01 8.05
CA ALA A 5 -2.99 -5.75 9.03
C ALA A 5 -1.50 -5.40 9.06
N SER A 6 -0.84 -5.26 7.90
CA SER A 6 0.58 -4.88 7.84
C SER A 6 0.83 -3.44 8.30
N ILE A 7 0.01 -2.47 7.89
CA ILE A 7 0.18 -1.05 8.27
C ILE A 7 -0.05 -0.84 9.76
N ASP A 8 -1.12 -1.42 10.29
CA ASP A 8 -1.47 -1.26 11.71
C ASP A 8 -0.51 -2.05 12.61
N TRP A 9 0.04 -3.17 12.14
CA TRP A 9 1.13 -3.87 12.83
C TRP A 9 2.40 -3.01 12.86
N GLY A 10 2.78 -2.40 11.72
CA GLY A 10 3.89 -1.44 11.68
C GLY A 10 3.69 -0.28 12.65
N CYS A 11 2.47 0.25 12.75
CA CYS A 11 2.12 1.29 13.73
C CYS A 11 2.28 0.80 15.18
N ALA A 12 1.82 -0.42 15.48
CA ALA A 12 1.99 -1.01 16.81
C ALA A 12 3.47 -1.18 17.19
N VAL A 13 4.31 -1.61 16.23
CA VAL A 13 5.76 -1.72 16.44
C VAL A 13 6.40 -0.35 16.69
N GLN A 14 5.99 0.69 15.97
CA GLN A 14 6.47 2.06 16.21
C GLN A 14 6.06 2.60 17.60
N VAL A 15 4.85 2.27 18.08
CA VAL A 15 4.40 2.62 19.44
C VAL A 15 5.23 1.88 20.49
N THR A 16 5.55 0.60 20.26
CA THR A 16 6.42 -0.14 21.18
C THR A 16 7.84 0.41 21.18
N ALA A 17 8.37 0.84 20.03
CA ALA A 17 9.67 1.52 19.94
C ALA A 17 9.70 2.82 20.75
N ALA A 18 8.62 3.62 20.70
CA ALA A 18 8.48 4.80 21.56
C ALA A 18 8.52 4.44 23.05
N ALA A 19 7.87 3.36 23.46
CA ALA A 19 7.88 2.90 24.84
C ALA A 19 9.28 2.43 25.27
N THR A 20 9.99 1.70 24.42
CA THR A 20 11.38 1.29 24.64
C THR A 20 12.29 2.51 24.83
N ILE A 21 12.24 3.48 23.91
CA ILE A 21 13.02 4.73 24.00
C ILE A 21 12.65 5.52 25.26
N GLY A 22 11.36 5.65 25.57
CA GLY A 22 10.86 6.37 26.76
C GLY A 22 11.28 5.74 28.09
N SER A 23 11.38 4.42 28.14
CA SER A 23 11.83 3.67 29.32
C SER A 23 13.35 3.66 29.50
N GLY A 24 14.11 4.19 28.53
CA GLY A 24 15.57 4.08 28.51
C GLY A 24 16.07 2.66 28.26
N GLY A 25 15.32 1.85 27.50
CA GLY A 25 15.67 0.46 27.19
C GLY A 25 15.21 -0.58 28.22
N ASN A 26 14.55 -0.16 29.31
CA ASN A 26 14.07 -1.09 30.35
C ASN A 26 12.79 -1.85 29.96
N PHE A 27 12.10 -1.40 28.91
CA PHE A 27 10.90 -2.03 28.39
C PHE A 27 11.18 -2.61 27.01
N VAL A 28 11.03 -3.93 26.88
CA VAL A 28 11.01 -4.63 25.60
C VAL A 28 9.63 -5.25 25.45
N ALA A 29 8.91 -4.85 24.40
CA ALA A 29 7.54 -5.29 24.20
C ALA A 29 7.50 -6.78 23.84
N THR A 30 6.69 -7.54 24.58
CA THR A 30 6.36 -8.92 24.22
C THR A 30 5.39 -8.94 23.04
N THR A 31 5.38 -10.03 22.26
CA THR A 31 4.44 -10.22 21.13
C THR A 31 2.97 -10.00 21.54
N GLY A 32 2.59 -10.44 22.75
CA GLY A 32 1.24 -10.24 23.27
C GLY A 32 0.90 -8.77 23.57
N GLN A 33 1.87 -7.99 24.06
CA GLN A 33 1.71 -6.54 24.26
C GLN A 33 1.59 -5.80 22.93
N THR A 34 2.44 -6.13 21.95
CA THR A 34 2.35 -5.57 20.60
C THR A 34 1.02 -5.89 19.94
N TYR A 35 0.53 -7.13 20.09
CA TYR A 35 -0.80 -7.52 19.59
C TYR A 35 -1.94 -6.77 20.30
N GLY A 36 -1.83 -6.52 21.61
CA GLY A 36 -2.79 -5.68 22.33
C GLY A 36 -2.85 -4.24 21.82
N ILE A 37 -1.69 -3.63 21.56
CA ILE A 37 -1.60 -2.28 20.96
C ILE A 37 -2.17 -2.29 19.54
N TYR A 38 -1.85 -3.31 18.75
CA TYR A 38 -2.40 -3.52 17.41
C TYR A 38 -3.93 -3.57 17.40
N LEU A 39 -4.55 -4.32 18.32
CA LEU A 39 -6.01 -4.36 18.47
C LEU A 39 -6.60 -3.00 18.87
N ALA A 40 -5.91 -2.25 19.73
CA ALA A 40 -6.34 -0.91 20.11
C ALA A 40 -6.31 0.05 18.91
N ILE A 41 -5.24 0.00 18.10
CA ILE A 41 -5.11 0.80 16.87
C ILE A 41 -6.24 0.45 15.90
N LEU A 42 -6.46 -0.84 15.63
CA LEU A 42 -7.55 -1.32 14.78
C LEU A 42 -8.93 -0.82 15.25
N PHE A 43 -9.18 -0.87 16.56
CA PHE A 43 -10.42 -0.35 17.14
C PHE A 43 -10.57 1.15 16.90
N THR A 44 -9.50 1.94 17.09
CA THR A 44 -9.55 3.38 16.80
C THR A 44 -9.81 3.68 15.32
N HIS A 45 -9.23 2.89 14.41
CA HIS A 45 -9.52 3.00 12.97
C HIS A 45 -10.98 2.65 12.67
N ALA A 46 -11.54 1.61 13.28
CA ALA A 46 -12.94 1.25 13.11
C ALA A 46 -13.88 2.38 13.53
N VAL A 47 -13.60 3.02 14.67
CA VAL A 47 -14.37 4.16 15.18
C VAL A 47 -14.27 5.34 14.23
N VAL A 48 -13.06 5.73 13.84
CA VAL A 48 -12.82 6.89 12.96
C VAL A 48 -13.46 6.67 11.59
N CYS A 49 -13.24 5.53 10.95
CA CYS A 49 -13.81 5.19 9.65
C CYS A 49 -15.34 4.99 9.67
N SER A 50 -15.96 4.89 10.86
CA SER A 50 -17.42 4.87 11.03
C SER A 50 -18.03 6.27 11.18
N LEU A 51 -17.22 7.33 11.32
CA LEU A 51 -17.70 8.71 11.37
C LEU A 51 -18.30 9.17 10.04
N ALA A 52 -18.96 10.33 10.05
CA ALA A 52 -19.54 10.92 8.85
C ALA A 52 -18.48 11.22 7.78
N THR A 53 -18.84 11.03 6.51
CA THR A 53 -17.94 11.23 5.36
C THR A 53 -17.27 12.61 5.33
N GLU A 54 -17.96 13.66 5.77
CA GLU A 54 -17.41 15.02 5.85
C GLU A 54 -16.23 15.14 6.84
N VAL A 55 -16.27 14.39 7.94
CA VAL A 55 -15.17 14.34 8.92
C VAL A 55 -13.99 13.58 8.31
N LEU A 56 -14.28 12.46 7.65
CA LEU A 56 -13.28 11.64 6.97
C LEU A 56 -12.51 12.42 5.91
N ALA A 57 -13.22 13.20 5.08
CA ALA A 57 -12.60 14.03 4.06
C ALA A 57 -11.65 15.10 4.67
N ARG A 58 -12.10 15.79 5.72
CA ARG A 58 -11.28 16.81 6.40
C ARG A 58 -10.04 16.22 7.08
N LEU A 59 -10.14 15.02 7.65
CA LEU A 59 -9.00 14.33 8.25
C LEU A 59 -7.88 14.08 7.25
N GLN A 60 -8.19 13.81 5.98
CA GLN A 60 -7.18 13.60 4.94
C GLN A 60 -6.33 14.84 4.70
N SER A 61 -6.95 16.02 4.71
CA SER A 61 -6.21 17.28 4.61
C SER A 61 -5.24 17.47 5.78
N VAL A 62 -5.65 17.10 7.00
CA VAL A 62 -4.79 17.14 8.18
C VAL A 62 -3.63 16.16 8.06
N TYR A 63 -3.88 14.94 7.58
CA TYR A 63 -2.83 13.93 7.41
C TYR A 63 -1.75 14.35 6.40
N VAL A 64 -2.14 15.01 5.29
CA VAL A 64 -1.18 15.56 4.33
C VAL A 64 -0.31 16.63 4.98
N ILE A 65 -0.93 17.57 5.70
CA ILE A 65 -0.20 18.67 6.36
C ILE A 65 0.78 18.13 7.40
N LEU A 66 0.34 17.18 8.23
CA LEU A 66 1.19 16.54 9.23
C LEU A 66 2.37 15.80 8.58
N ASN A 67 2.14 15.05 7.49
CA ASN A 67 3.21 14.37 6.75
C ASN A 67 4.23 15.35 6.17
N LEU A 68 3.78 16.47 5.61
CA LEU A 68 4.69 17.49 5.07
C LEU A 68 5.48 18.20 6.18
N ILE A 69 4.84 18.53 7.30
CA ILE A 69 5.50 19.13 8.46
C ILE A 69 6.56 18.17 9.01
N LEU A 70 6.22 16.90 9.19
CA LEU A 70 7.15 15.87 9.63
C LEU A 70 8.32 15.75 8.65
N PHE A 71 8.04 15.65 7.36
CA PHE A 71 9.07 15.54 6.33
C PHE A 71 10.05 16.72 6.36
N PHE A 72 9.57 17.96 6.24
CA PHE A 72 10.45 19.13 6.26
C PHE A 72 11.15 19.31 7.61
N GLY A 73 10.45 18.97 8.70
CA GLY A 73 10.99 18.99 10.04
C GLY A 73 12.20 18.06 10.16
N VAL A 74 12.07 16.80 9.77
CA VAL A 74 13.18 15.84 9.86
C VAL A 74 14.26 16.13 8.82
N LEU A 75 13.90 16.52 7.59
CA LEU A 75 14.87 16.84 6.54
C LEU A 75 15.83 17.98 6.94
N ILE A 76 15.35 18.97 7.68
CA ILE A 76 16.16 20.10 8.15
C ILE A 76 16.83 19.77 9.49
N ALA A 77 16.08 19.19 10.42
CA ALA A 77 16.57 18.97 11.78
C ALA A 77 17.61 17.86 11.84
N LEU A 78 17.49 16.80 11.04
CA LEU A 78 18.38 15.64 11.10
C LEU A 78 19.82 16.02 10.74
N PRO A 79 20.11 16.67 9.60
CA PRO A 79 21.47 17.13 9.30
C PRO A 79 21.99 18.20 10.28
N ALA A 80 21.10 19.02 10.84
CA ALA A 80 21.50 20.09 11.77
C ALA A 80 21.87 19.58 13.16
N ALA A 81 21.25 18.49 13.62
CA ALA A 81 21.45 17.93 14.96
C ALA A 81 22.46 16.78 14.99
N THR A 82 22.70 16.11 13.85
CA THR A 82 23.57 14.93 13.81
C THR A 82 25.01 15.28 14.19
N PRO A 83 25.57 14.63 15.24
CA PRO A 83 26.97 14.79 15.62
C PRO A 83 27.92 14.40 14.47
N SER A 84 29.10 15.04 14.41
CA SER A 84 30.08 14.77 13.35
C SER A 84 30.56 13.31 13.29
N GLU A 85 30.43 12.57 14.38
CA GLU A 85 30.74 11.13 14.48
C GLU A 85 29.77 10.24 13.69
N PHE A 86 28.51 10.66 13.52
CA PHE A 86 27.50 9.94 12.73
C PHE A 86 27.32 10.51 11.33
N MET A 87 28.05 11.58 10.99
CA MET A 87 28.03 12.16 9.65
C MET A 87 28.88 11.36 8.68
N ASN A 88 28.23 10.82 7.65
CA ASN A 88 28.88 10.03 6.62
C ASN A 88 29.51 10.92 5.53
N THR A 89 30.63 10.47 4.98
CA THR A 89 31.29 11.15 3.84
C THR A 89 30.50 10.89 2.55
N ALA A 90 30.52 11.83 1.60
CA ALA A 90 29.83 11.67 0.31
C ALA A 90 30.24 10.40 -0.47
N SER A 91 31.51 9.98 -0.34
CA SER A 91 31.98 8.73 -0.93
C SER A 91 31.31 7.49 -0.33
N PHE A 92 31.01 7.52 0.97
CA PHE A 92 30.29 6.43 1.64
C PHE A 92 28.80 6.51 1.31
N ALA A 93 28.19 7.68 1.47
CA ALA A 93 26.75 7.85 1.30
C ALA A 93 26.24 7.61 -0.14
N LEU A 94 27.05 7.91 -1.17
CA LEU A 94 26.63 7.75 -2.58
C LEU A 94 27.33 6.60 -3.30
N GLY A 95 28.42 6.07 -2.74
CA GLY A 95 29.29 5.12 -3.44
C GLY A 95 29.49 3.78 -2.73
N ASP A 96 29.19 3.68 -1.44
CA ASP A 96 29.37 2.42 -0.71
C ASP A 96 28.14 1.51 -0.81
N PHE A 97 28.39 0.21 -0.86
CA PHE A 97 27.35 -0.82 -0.81
C PHE A 97 27.72 -1.87 0.21
N THR A 98 27.09 -1.78 1.38
CA THR A 98 27.24 -2.79 2.43
C THR A 98 26.13 -3.84 2.31
N ASN A 99 26.53 -5.11 2.16
CA ASN A 99 25.61 -6.23 2.10
C ASN A 99 25.53 -6.94 3.45
N LEU A 100 24.41 -6.76 4.15
CA LEU A 100 24.11 -7.47 5.40
C LEU A 100 23.32 -8.76 5.17
N SER A 101 22.91 -9.04 3.94
CA SER A 101 22.21 -10.29 3.61
C SER A 101 23.20 -11.41 3.30
N THR A 102 22.75 -12.63 3.53
CA THR A 102 23.46 -13.86 3.15
C THR A 102 23.52 -14.12 1.63
N TYR A 103 22.82 -13.32 0.83
CA TYR A 103 22.81 -13.44 -0.63
C TYR A 103 24.02 -12.78 -1.31
N PRO A 104 24.41 -13.21 -2.53
CA PRO A 104 25.40 -12.50 -3.32
C PRO A 104 25.00 -11.04 -3.58
N ALA A 105 25.97 -10.13 -3.65
CA ALA A 105 25.75 -8.68 -3.74
C ALA A 105 24.73 -8.26 -4.82
N GLY A 106 24.73 -8.90 -5.99
CA GLY A 106 23.78 -8.59 -7.06
C GLY A 106 22.32 -8.93 -6.72
N PHE A 107 22.08 -10.02 -5.97
CA PHE A 107 20.72 -10.37 -5.53
C PHE A 107 20.33 -9.61 -4.26
N ALA A 108 21.27 -9.38 -3.34
CA ALA A 108 21.09 -8.49 -2.19
C ALA A 108 20.63 -7.09 -2.62
N TYR A 109 21.20 -6.58 -3.72
CA TYR A 109 20.77 -5.32 -4.31
C TYR A 109 19.30 -5.35 -4.78
N ILE A 110 18.86 -6.45 -5.41
CA ILE A 110 17.45 -6.62 -5.80
C ILE A 110 16.54 -6.76 -4.55
N LEU A 111 17.00 -7.45 -3.51
CA LEU A 111 16.28 -7.54 -2.24
C LEU A 111 16.17 -6.20 -1.52
N SER A 112 17.13 -5.29 -1.70
CA SER A 112 17.04 -3.93 -1.13
C SER A 112 15.83 -3.16 -1.67
N TRP A 113 15.28 -3.55 -2.83
CA TRP A 113 14.06 -2.95 -3.39
C TRP A 113 12.80 -3.35 -2.61
N LEU A 114 12.84 -4.38 -1.76
CA LEU A 114 11.66 -4.82 -1.01
C LEU A 114 11.13 -3.71 -0.09
N ALA A 115 12.01 -2.97 0.60
CA ALA A 115 11.61 -1.88 1.50
C ALA A 115 11.00 -0.69 0.71
N PRO A 116 11.66 -0.14 -0.33
CA PRO A 116 11.02 0.81 -1.22
C PRO A 116 9.78 0.26 -1.90
N VAL A 117 9.69 -1.01 -2.27
CA VAL A 117 8.45 -1.57 -2.84
C VAL A 117 7.37 -1.78 -1.76
N TRP A 118 7.72 -1.88 -0.49
CA TRP A 118 6.70 -1.92 0.54
C TRP A 118 6.18 -0.50 0.88
N THR A 119 7.10 0.45 1.08
CA THR A 119 6.79 1.86 1.38
C THR A 119 6.24 2.61 0.15
N ILE A 120 6.81 2.31 -1.02
CA ILE A 120 6.67 2.97 -2.33
C ILE A 120 6.28 1.96 -3.45
N GLY A 121 6.12 0.66 -3.22
CA GLY A 121 5.29 -0.19 -4.11
C GLY A 121 3.81 -0.05 -3.78
N LYS A 122 3.51 0.99 -2.99
CA LYS A 122 2.35 1.85 -3.12
C LYS A 122 2.45 3.00 -4.15
N SER A 123 3.59 3.24 -4.81
CA SER A 123 3.87 4.37 -5.73
C SER A 123 5.33 4.51 -6.29
N ARG A 124 5.87 3.63 -7.17
CA ARG A 124 7.12 3.80 -8.01
C ARG A 124 8.40 3.06 -7.55
N LEU A 125 9.10 2.47 -8.53
CA LEU A 125 10.54 2.16 -8.46
C LEU A 125 11.28 3.19 -9.34
N ASP A 126 12.27 3.89 -8.77
CA ASP A 126 13.28 4.60 -9.55
C ASP A 126 14.57 3.77 -9.59
N PHE A 127 15.21 3.74 -10.75
CA PHE A 127 16.59 3.33 -10.92
C PHE A 127 17.41 4.54 -11.40
N SER A 128 18.60 4.68 -10.83
CA SER A 128 19.58 5.74 -11.12
C SER A 128 19.90 5.91 -12.61
N PHE A 129 20.25 7.17 -12.93
CA PHE A 129 20.85 7.71 -14.15
C PHE A 129 21.62 6.68 -15.00
N ASP A 130 21.08 6.33 -16.19
CA ASP A 130 21.89 6.34 -17.44
C ASP A 130 21.14 6.08 -18.75
N CYS A 131 19.84 5.75 -18.78
CA CYS A 131 19.12 5.62 -20.06
C CYS A 131 17.69 6.12 -19.94
N GLY A 132 17.40 7.23 -20.63
CA GLY A 132 16.09 7.87 -20.60
C GLY A 132 14.96 6.94 -21.03
N LEU A 133 14.08 6.60 -20.09
CA LEU A 133 12.72 6.16 -20.40
C LEU A 133 11.77 6.51 -19.25
N LEU A 134 10.86 7.43 -19.55
CA LEU A 134 9.73 7.84 -18.71
C LEU A 134 8.83 6.62 -18.42
N THR A 135 8.83 6.14 -17.17
CA THR A 135 8.03 4.97 -16.76
C THR A 135 7.05 5.33 -15.65
N ILE A 136 5.81 4.87 -15.79
CA ILE A 136 4.65 5.13 -14.93
C ILE A 136 4.58 4.07 -13.81
N CYS A 137 4.13 4.49 -12.64
CA CYS A 137 4.38 3.87 -11.34
C CYS A 137 3.12 3.22 -10.79
N ILE A 138 3.22 2.05 -10.12
CA ILE A 138 2.04 1.32 -9.64
C ILE A 138 2.11 0.78 -8.21
N GLY A 139 1.12 1.12 -7.39
CA GLY A 139 0.91 0.73 -5.99
C GLY A 139 -0.26 1.49 -5.32
N ALA A 140 -0.65 1.21 -4.07
CA ALA A 140 -1.89 1.68 -3.40
C ALA A 140 -2.20 3.20 -3.22
N TYR A 141 -1.67 4.08 -4.08
CA TYR A 141 -2.26 5.40 -4.35
C TYR A 141 -3.69 5.29 -4.92
N ASP A 142 -4.09 4.13 -5.44
CA ASP A 142 -5.41 3.89 -6.06
C ASP A 142 -6.54 3.82 -5.03
N SER A 143 -6.21 3.99 -3.75
CA SER A 143 -7.16 4.25 -2.68
C SER A 143 -8.15 5.35 -3.05
N CYS A 144 -7.71 6.37 -3.80
CA CYS A 144 -8.57 7.42 -4.33
C CYS A 144 -9.54 6.94 -5.44
N VAL A 145 -9.25 5.83 -6.14
CA VAL A 145 -10.16 5.16 -7.08
C VAL A 145 -11.32 4.52 -6.34
N HIS A 146 -11.06 3.93 -5.17
CA HIS A 146 -12.10 3.27 -4.37
C HIS A 146 -13.06 4.24 -3.68
N ILE A 147 -12.72 5.53 -3.64
CA ILE A 147 -13.60 6.63 -3.21
C ILE A 147 -14.01 7.54 -4.37
N SER A 148 -13.86 7.07 -5.62
CA SER A 148 -14.21 7.87 -6.81
C SER A 148 -15.68 8.32 -6.82
N GLU A 149 -16.58 7.52 -6.26
CA GLU A 149 -17.99 7.87 -6.10
C GLU A 149 -18.22 9.02 -5.09
N GLU A 150 -17.30 9.20 -4.15
CA GLU A 150 -17.30 10.27 -3.14
C GLU A 150 -16.51 11.51 -3.62
N ALA A 151 -15.85 11.45 -4.79
CA ALA A 151 -14.99 12.51 -5.32
C ALA A 151 -15.76 13.52 -6.18
N SER A 152 -15.49 14.81 -5.98
CA SER A 152 -15.93 15.86 -6.90
C SER A 152 -15.07 15.82 -8.18
N ASN A 153 -15.66 15.46 -9.32
CA ASN A 153 -15.00 15.30 -10.63
C ASN A 153 -14.01 14.11 -10.69
N ALA A 154 -14.51 12.89 -10.51
CA ALA A 154 -13.68 11.69 -10.43
C ALA A 154 -12.83 11.44 -11.69
N ALA A 155 -13.39 11.69 -12.87
CA ALA A 155 -12.74 11.40 -14.16
C ALA A 155 -11.44 12.20 -14.40
N VAL A 156 -11.27 13.34 -13.71
CA VAL A 156 -10.06 14.19 -13.81
C VAL A 156 -9.29 14.21 -12.49
N ALA A 157 -9.98 14.31 -11.34
CA ALA A 157 -9.31 14.43 -10.04
C ALA A 157 -8.53 13.16 -9.67
N VAL A 158 -9.09 11.96 -9.92
CA VAL A 158 -8.47 10.70 -9.54
C VAL A 158 -7.16 10.45 -10.31
N PRO A 159 -7.10 10.53 -11.66
CA PRO A 159 -5.83 10.34 -12.39
C PRO A 159 -4.74 11.33 -11.98
N TRP A 160 -5.07 12.62 -11.80
CA TRP A 160 -4.09 13.64 -11.39
C TRP A 160 -3.65 13.50 -9.93
N ALA A 161 -4.56 13.09 -9.04
CA ALA A 161 -4.22 12.78 -7.64
C ALA A 161 -3.18 11.66 -7.56
N ILE A 162 -3.39 10.60 -8.34
CA ILE A 162 -2.47 9.47 -8.46
C ILE A 162 -1.09 9.93 -8.94
N ILE A 163 -1.02 10.59 -10.10
CA ILE A 163 0.25 11.01 -10.70
C ILE A 163 0.98 12.01 -9.80
N GLY A 164 0.25 12.96 -9.22
CA GLY A 164 0.80 13.98 -8.33
C GLY A 164 1.34 13.38 -7.05
N ALA A 165 0.58 12.51 -6.38
CA ALA A 165 0.98 11.92 -5.11
C ALA A 165 2.25 11.08 -5.26
N ILE A 166 2.32 10.27 -6.33
CA ILE A 166 3.50 9.47 -6.68
C ILE A 166 4.70 10.36 -7.00
N GLY A 167 4.52 11.33 -7.90
CA GLY A 167 5.63 12.16 -8.40
C GLY A 167 6.26 12.98 -7.27
N ILE A 168 5.44 13.58 -6.42
CA ILE A 168 5.92 14.32 -5.24
C ILE A 168 6.59 13.37 -4.25
N SER A 169 5.97 12.23 -3.93
CA SER A 169 6.53 11.29 -2.95
C SER A 169 7.85 10.67 -3.41
N GLY A 170 8.02 10.39 -4.71
CA GLY A 170 9.29 9.90 -5.25
C GLY A 170 10.44 10.89 -5.07
N ILE A 171 10.19 12.18 -5.36
CA ILE A 171 11.19 13.24 -5.19
C ILE A 171 11.50 13.46 -3.70
N LEU A 172 10.46 13.62 -2.87
CA LEU A 172 10.62 13.89 -1.44
C LEU A 172 11.24 12.69 -0.71
N GLY A 173 10.76 11.47 -0.96
CA GLY A 173 11.32 10.25 -0.36
C GLY A 173 12.78 10.03 -0.74
N THR A 174 13.17 10.34 -1.99
CA THR A 174 14.59 10.31 -2.38
C THR A 174 15.43 11.32 -1.60
N ALA A 175 14.93 12.55 -1.44
CA ALA A 175 15.61 13.56 -0.63
C ALA A 175 15.75 13.12 0.84
N MET A 176 14.73 12.48 1.40
CA MET A 176 14.76 11.92 2.76
C MET A 176 15.81 10.82 2.89
N ASN A 177 15.81 9.84 1.98
CA ASN A 177 16.77 8.75 2.00
C ASN A 177 18.21 9.26 1.92
N ILE A 178 18.48 10.25 1.05
CA ILE A 178 19.79 10.90 0.98
C ILE A 178 20.15 11.51 2.35
N ALA A 179 19.25 12.27 2.96
CA ALA A 179 19.50 12.87 4.27
C ALA A 179 19.78 11.83 5.37
N ILE A 180 19.04 10.72 5.40
CA ILE A 180 19.26 9.61 6.33
C ILE A 180 20.64 8.99 6.09
N THR A 181 21.00 8.67 4.85
CA THR A 181 22.28 8.04 4.53
C THR A 181 23.48 8.91 4.94
N PHE A 182 23.35 10.24 4.86
CA PHE A 182 24.38 11.16 5.35
C PHE A 182 24.45 11.24 6.88
N CYS A 183 23.39 10.88 7.61
CA CYS A 183 23.27 11.10 9.06
C CYS A 183 23.19 9.81 9.90
N MET A 184 23.18 8.63 9.28
CA MET A 184 22.95 7.36 9.97
C MET A 184 24.19 6.79 10.70
N GLY A 185 25.41 7.20 10.33
CA GLY A 185 26.66 6.57 10.78
C GLY A 185 27.09 5.38 9.93
N THR A 186 28.22 4.77 10.28
CA THR A 186 28.86 3.69 9.51
C THR A 186 28.61 2.29 10.09
N ASP A 187 28.18 2.18 11.35
CA ASP A 187 27.90 0.91 12.02
C ASP A 187 26.44 0.46 11.76
N LEU A 188 26.23 -0.15 10.59
CA LEU A 188 24.91 -0.61 10.17
C LEU A 188 24.40 -1.82 10.99
N GLU A 189 25.30 -2.67 11.50
CA GLU A 189 24.92 -3.82 12.30
C GLU A 189 24.34 -3.40 13.65
N ALA A 190 24.92 -2.39 14.30
CA ALA A 190 24.38 -1.85 15.55
C ALA A 190 23.00 -1.19 15.37
N ILE A 191 22.75 -0.58 14.21
CA ILE A 191 21.47 0.07 13.89
C ILE A 191 20.37 -0.98 13.64
N VAL A 192 20.68 -2.03 12.88
CA VAL A 192 19.73 -3.08 12.50
C VAL A 192 19.39 -4.00 13.68
N ASN A 193 20.38 -4.34 14.50
CA ASN A 193 20.22 -5.28 15.62
C ASN A 193 19.85 -4.58 16.96
N SER A 194 19.46 -3.31 16.93
CA SER A 194 19.10 -2.57 18.14
C SER A 194 17.80 -3.07 18.78
N ASP A 195 17.78 -3.15 20.11
CA ASP A 195 16.58 -3.49 20.91
C ASP A 195 15.40 -2.51 20.72
N ILE A 196 15.66 -1.32 20.14
CA ILE A 196 14.60 -0.38 19.75
C ILE A 196 13.69 -1.00 18.66
N GLY A 197 14.20 -1.93 17.85
CA GLY A 197 13.45 -2.66 16.84
C GLY A 197 13.02 -1.84 15.62
N GLN A 198 13.46 -0.57 15.52
CA GLN A 198 13.15 0.34 14.43
C GLN A 198 14.41 1.14 14.02
N PRO A 199 15.06 0.81 12.87
CA PRO A 199 16.31 1.44 12.45
C PRO A 199 16.27 2.97 12.38
N LEU A 200 15.18 3.55 11.85
CA LEU A 200 15.02 5.00 11.79
C LEU A 200 14.95 5.62 13.20
N ALA A 201 14.30 4.94 14.14
CA ALA A 201 14.21 5.42 15.52
C ALA A 201 15.60 5.46 16.18
N VAL A 202 16.46 4.48 15.88
CA VAL A 202 17.85 4.44 16.35
C VAL A 202 18.65 5.60 15.77
N ILE A 203 18.52 5.85 14.45
CA ILE A 203 19.20 6.98 13.80
C ILE A 203 18.77 8.31 14.44
N LEU A 204 17.46 8.51 14.63
CA LEU A 204 16.95 9.71 15.30
C LEU A 204 17.39 9.79 16.77
N PHE A 205 17.50 8.66 17.46
CA PHE A 205 17.99 8.61 18.84
C PHE A 205 19.46 9.02 18.95
N ASN A 206 20.29 8.53 18.04
CA ASN A 206 21.72 8.87 17.97
C ASN A 206 21.93 10.35 17.61
N SER A 207 21.09 10.93 16.73
CA SER A 207 21.22 12.34 16.33
C SER A 207 20.64 13.33 17.34
N PHE A 208 19.47 13.05 17.95
CA PHE A 208 18.72 14.03 18.74
C PHE A 208 18.72 13.76 20.26
N GLY A 209 19.03 12.54 20.67
CA GLY A 209 18.85 12.07 22.03
C GLY A 209 17.38 11.87 22.43
N GLN A 210 17.17 11.15 23.53
CA GLN A 210 15.88 10.58 23.94
C GLN A 210 14.66 11.53 23.84
N LYS A 211 14.72 12.73 24.43
CA LYS A 211 13.54 13.63 24.53
C LYS A 211 13.10 14.17 23.18
N ALA A 212 14.05 14.62 22.36
CA ALA A 212 13.74 15.20 21.06
C ALA A 212 13.33 14.10 20.07
N THR A 213 13.95 12.93 20.13
CA THR A 213 13.53 11.75 19.36
C THR A 213 12.10 11.37 19.68
N LEU A 214 11.70 11.28 20.96
CA LEU A 214 10.30 10.97 21.32
C LEU A 214 9.29 12.00 20.80
N GLY A 215 9.67 13.28 20.78
CA GLY A 215 8.85 14.34 20.21
C GLY A 215 8.59 14.11 18.71
N ILE A 216 9.65 13.93 17.93
CA ILE A 216 9.54 13.65 16.48
C ILE A 216 8.82 12.33 16.23
N TRP A 217 9.19 11.28 16.97
CA TRP A 217 8.65 9.93 16.82
C TRP A 217 7.16 9.85 17.14
N SER A 218 6.65 10.69 18.06
CA SER A 218 5.21 10.79 18.30
C SER A 218 4.44 11.27 17.06
N VAL A 219 5.03 12.15 16.27
CA VAL A 219 4.45 12.62 15.00
C VAL A 219 4.56 11.54 13.93
N VAL A 220 5.67 10.78 13.88
CA VAL A 220 5.82 9.60 12.99
C VAL A 220 4.70 8.58 13.24
N VAL A 221 4.46 8.25 14.51
CA VAL A 221 3.37 7.33 14.91
C VAL A 221 2.00 7.88 14.51
N LEU A 222 1.75 9.18 14.68
CA LEU A 222 0.49 9.82 14.28
C LEU A 222 0.28 9.79 12.76
N THR A 223 1.34 10.03 11.97
CA THR A 223 1.25 9.93 10.50
C THR A 223 1.02 8.49 10.05
N GLN A 224 1.66 7.51 10.70
CA GLN A 224 1.45 6.08 10.44
C GLN A 224 0.03 5.63 10.78
N TRP A 225 -0.53 6.13 11.89
CA TRP A 225 -1.93 5.91 12.23
C TRP A 225 -2.88 6.53 11.18
N GLY A 226 -2.55 7.72 10.65
CA GLY A 226 -3.27 8.32 9.53
C GLY A 226 -3.31 7.43 8.28
N MET A 227 -2.20 6.77 7.95
CA MET A 227 -2.15 5.80 6.84
C MET A 227 -3.10 4.61 7.06
N GLY A 228 -3.13 4.09 8.30
CA GLY A 228 -4.00 2.98 8.70
C GLY A 228 -5.49 3.31 8.54
N SER A 229 -5.91 4.49 9.00
CA SER A 229 -7.30 4.93 8.82
C SER A 229 -7.67 5.14 7.34
N SER A 230 -6.76 5.68 6.53
CA SER A 230 -6.96 5.86 5.08
C SER A 230 -7.11 4.52 4.32
N ILE A 231 -6.36 3.48 4.69
CA ILE A 231 -6.51 2.17 4.04
C ILE A 231 -7.80 1.45 4.46
N VAL A 232 -8.25 1.64 5.72
CA VAL A 232 -9.52 1.09 6.21
C VAL A 232 -10.69 1.77 5.50
N LEU A 233 -10.61 3.09 5.31
CA LEU A 233 -11.53 3.87 4.48
C LEU A 233 -11.66 3.23 3.10
N ALA A 234 -10.57 3.13 2.32
CA ALA A 234 -10.61 2.57 0.98
C ALA A 234 -11.11 1.11 0.94
N THR A 235 -10.62 0.26 1.85
CA THR A 235 -11.00 -1.17 1.91
C THR A 235 -12.50 -1.35 2.18
N SER A 236 -13.08 -0.54 3.06
CA SER A 236 -14.51 -0.64 3.39
C SER A 236 -15.41 -0.34 2.18
N ARG A 237 -14.96 0.51 1.24
CA ARG A 237 -15.69 0.81 -0.02
C ARG A 237 -15.54 -0.31 -1.03
N GLN A 238 -14.36 -0.91 -1.13
CA GLN A 238 -14.17 -2.11 -1.95
C GLN A 238 -15.10 -3.24 -1.47
N VAL A 239 -15.10 -3.54 -0.16
CA VAL A 239 -15.95 -4.58 0.43
C VAL A 239 -17.43 -4.25 0.23
N PHE A 240 -17.82 -2.99 0.33
CA PHE A 240 -19.20 -2.56 0.07
C PHE A 240 -19.60 -2.81 -1.39
N ALA A 241 -18.77 -2.41 -2.36
CA ALA A 241 -19.02 -2.63 -3.78
C ALA A 241 -19.13 -4.13 -4.13
N PHE A 242 -18.23 -4.97 -3.60
CA PHE A 242 -18.31 -6.42 -3.80
C PHE A 242 -19.52 -7.04 -3.09
N SER A 243 -19.95 -6.51 -1.95
CA SER A 243 -21.14 -6.99 -1.25
C SER A 243 -22.42 -6.59 -1.99
N ARG A 244 -22.43 -5.44 -2.67
CA ARG A 244 -23.53 -5.01 -3.55
C ARG A 244 -23.73 -5.98 -4.73
N ASP A 245 -22.62 -6.43 -5.33
CA ASP A 245 -22.65 -7.42 -6.41
C ASP A 245 -22.85 -8.87 -5.89
N GLY A 246 -23.15 -9.01 -4.59
CA GLY A 246 -23.33 -10.29 -3.93
C GLY A 246 -22.03 -11.04 -3.64
N ALA A 247 -20.92 -10.74 -4.31
CA ALA A 247 -19.67 -11.54 -4.39
C ALA A 247 -18.99 -11.94 -3.06
N MET A 248 -19.39 -11.35 -1.93
CA MET A 248 -18.82 -11.62 -0.61
C MET A 248 -19.67 -12.58 0.24
N PRO A 249 -19.04 -13.38 1.13
CA PRO A 249 -19.77 -14.06 2.19
C PRO A 249 -20.49 -13.02 3.06
N PHE A 250 -21.73 -13.30 3.44
CA PHE A 250 -22.60 -12.36 4.20
C PHE A 250 -22.90 -11.04 3.47
N SER A 251 -22.87 -11.03 2.14
CA SER A 251 -23.19 -9.85 1.30
C SER A 251 -24.47 -9.12 1.73
N ASN A 252 -25.54 -9.84 2.08
CA ASN A 252 -26.80 -9.25 2.58
C ASN A 252 -26.64 -8.44 3.88
N THR A 253 -25.70 -8.80 4.75
CA THR A 253 -25.45 -8.08 6.02
C THR A 253 -24.40 -6.99 5.84
N LEU A 254 -23.41 -7.24 4.98
CA LEU A 254 -22.33 -6.30 4.68
C LEU A 254 -22.82 -5.13 3.80
N TYR A 255 -23.76 -5.39 2.89
CA TYR A 255 -24.41 -4.39 2.07
C TYR A 255 -25.50 -3.67 2.88
N CYS A 256 -25.05 -2.81 3.78
CA CYS A 256 -25.93 -1.93 4.55
C CYS A 256 -25.26 -0.58 4.75
N MET A 257 -25.92 0.49 4.29
CA MET A 257 -25.48 1.86 4.52
C MET A 257 -26.19 2.43 5.75
N ASN A 258 -25.43 3.00 6.68
CA ASN A 258 -26.00 3.66 7.84
C ASN A 258 -26.72 4.95 7.42
N SER A 259 -28.00 5.06 7.75
CA SER A 259 -28.85 6.20 7.39
C SER A 259 -28.38 7.55 7.95
N TYR A 260 -27.68 7.55 9.09
CA TYR A 260 -27.21 8.76 9.78
C TYR A 260 -25.84 9.23 9.27
N THR A 261 -24.84 8.34 9.28
CA THR A 261 -23.47 8.69 8.88
C THR A 261 -23.25 8.64 7.37
N LYS A 262 -24.14 7.99 6.61
CA LYS A 262 -24.00 7.71 5.17
C LYS A 262 -22.72 6.95 4.84
N THR A 263 -22.24 6.14 5.78
CA THR A 263 -21.03 5.31 5.64
C THR A 263 -21.37 3.82 5.83
N PRO A 264 -20.59 2.90 5.21
CA PRO A 264 -20.84 1.46 5.30
C PRO A 264 -20.18 0.90 6.57
N VAL A 265 -20.78 1.15 7.73
CA VAL A 265 -20.19 0.78 9.04
C VAL A 265 -19.93 -0.73 9.15
N ASN A 266 -20.84 -1.57 8.64
CA ASN A 266 -20.69 -3.03 8.70
C ASN A 266 -19.43 -3.52 7.97
N THR A 267 -19.09 -2.91 6.81
CA THR A 267 -17.91 -3.31 6.04
C THR A 267 -16.61 -2.82 6.67
N VAL A 268 -16.63 -1.71 7.40
CA VAL A 268 -15.51 -1.23 8.21
C VAL A 268 -15.18 -2.25 9.31
N TRP A 269 -16.15 -2.61 10.15
CA TRP A 269 -15.94 -3.57 11.24
C TRP A 269 -15.55 -4.96 10.74
N PHE A 270 -16.15 -5.40 9.64
CA PHE A 270 -15.76 -6.65 8.99
C PHE A 270 -14.29 -6.63 8.54
N SER A 271 -13.86 -5.56 7.88
CA SER A 271 -12.47 -5.42 7.41
C SER A 271 -11.47 -5.42 8.55
N VAL A 272 -11.79 -4.71 9.64
CA VAL A 272 -10.97 -4.64 10.85
C VAL A 272 -10.94 -5.98 11.60
N PHE A 273 -12.06 -6.69 11.65
CA PHE A 273 -12.13 -8.03 12.26
C PHE A 273 -11.26 -9.04 11.52
N ILE A 274 -11.31 -9.07 10.18
CA ILE A 274 -10.43 -9.96 9.40
C ILE A 274 -8.97 -9.54 9.56
N ALA A 275 -8.66 -8.25 9.61
CA ALA A 275 -7.30 -7.78 9.90
C ALA A 275 -6.83 -8.27 11.29
N ALA A 276 -7.68 -8.16 12.32
CA ALA A 276 -7.37 -8.65 13.67
C ALA A 276 -7.04 -10.15 13.71
N LEU A 277 -7.74 -10.96 12.91
CA LEU A 277 -7.45 -12.39 12.76
C LEU A 277 -6.13 -12.64 12.03
N LEU A 278 -5.84 -11.88 10.99
CA LEU A 278 -4.55 -11.96 10.29
C LEU A 278 -3.39 -11.60 11.25
N GLY A 279 -3.58 -10.63 12.14
CA GLY A 279 -2.59 -10.26 13.16
C GLY A 279 -2.26 -11.38 14.15
N LEU A 280 -3.11 -12.41 14.32
CA LEU A 280 -2.81 -13.58 15.17
C LEU A 280 -1.61 -14.38 14.65
N LEU A 281 -1.24 -14.23 13.37
CA LEU A 281 -0.04 -14.83 12.81
C LEU A 281 1.24 -14.37 13.53
N ALA A 282 1.21 -13.24 14.23
CA ALA A 282 2.33 -12.80 15.07
C ALA A 282 2.70 -13.82 16.17
N PHE A 283 1.75 -14.60 16.67
CA PHE A 283 2.03 -15.67 17.65
C PHE A 283 2.68 -16.90 17.04
N ALA A 284 2.64 -17.04 15.71
CA ALA A 284 3.31 -18.14 15.00
C ALA A 284 4.81 -17.85 14.72
N GLY A 285 5.24 -16.59 14.86
CA GLY A 285 6.63 -16.16 14.71
C GLY A 285 6.79 -14.91 13.84
N GLU A 286 7.97 -14.30 13.89
CA GLU A 286 8.30 -13.07 13.15
C GLU A 286 8.19 -13.25 11.62
N ALA A 287 8.62 -14.40 11.12
CA ALA A 287 8.47 -14.75 9.71
C ALA A 287 6.99 -14.87 9.27
N ALA A 288 6.10 -15.32 10.16
CA ALA A 288 4.68 -15.47 9.85
C ALA A 288 3.96 -14.12 9.77
N ILE A 289 4.31 -13.16 10.64
CA ILE A 289 3.77 -11.80 10.54
C ILE A 289 4.39 -11.02 9.38
N ALA A 290 5.68 -11.20 9.10
CA ALA A 290 6.35 -10.63 7.92
C ALA A 290 5.71 -11.09 6.60
N ALA A 291 5.19 -12.32 6.54
CA ALA A 291 4.46 -12.80 5.38
C ALA A 291 3.21 -11.99 5.04
N ILE A 292 2.58 -11.32 6.01
CA ILE A 292 1.43 -10.42 5.76
C ILE A 292 1.88 -9.16 4.99
N PHE A 293 3.07 -8.65 5.27
CA PHE A 293 3.66 -7.52 4.57
C PHE A 293 3.90 -7.88 3.10
N SER A 294 4.52 -9.03 2.85
CA SER A 294 4.73 -9.55 1.49
C SER A 294 3.42 -9.84 0.76
N LEU A 295 2.45 -10.46 1.43
CA LEU A 295 1.13 -10.76 0.86
C LEU A 295 0.39 -9.49 0.43
N SER A 296 0.52 -8.41 1.21
CA SER A 296 -0.14 -7.15 0.90
C SER A 296 0.31 -6.56 -0.45
N VAL A 297 1.60 -6.69 -0.77
CA VAL A 297 2.17 -6.24 -2.05
C VAL A 297 1.79 -7.20 -3.18
N ILE A 298 2.00 -8.51 -2.99
CA ILE A 298 1.75 -9.51 -4.03
C ILE A 298 0.28 -9.50 -4.47
N GLY A 299 -0.64 -9.48 -3.50
CA GLY A 299 -2.08 -9.46 -3.77
C GLY A 299 -2.49 -8.24 -4.59
N LEU A 300 -1.97 -7.05 -4.24
CA LEU A 300 -2.24 -5.82 -4.99
C LEU A 300 -1.68 -5.89 -6.41
N TYR A 301 -0.45 -6.37 -6.60
CA TYR A 301 0.19 -6.43 -7.92
C TYR A 301 -0.51 -7.43 -8.86
N ILE A 302 -0.97 -8.55 -8.34
CA ILE A 302 -1.83 -9.48 -9.10
C ILE A 302 -3.15 -8.78 -9.47
N ALA A 303 -3.81 -8.13 -8.50
CA ALA A 303 -5.07 -7.44 -8.72
C ALA A 303 -4.97 -6.31 -9.76
N TYR A 304 -3.83 -5.62 -9.85
CA TYR A 304 -3.59 -4.57 -10.85
C TYR A 304 -3.21 -5.12 -12.22
N SER A 305 -2.46 -6.22 -12.27
CA SER A 305 -2.06 -6.84 -13.54
C SER A 305 -3.26 -7.32 -14.36
N ILE A 306 -4.32 -7.77 -13.70
CA ILE A 306 -5.55 -8.28 -14.34
C ILE A 306 -6.25 -7.21 -15.19
N PRO A 307 -6.72 -6.06 -14.67
CA PRO A 307 -7.42 -5.05 -15.46
C PRO A 307 -6.50 -4.38 -16.51
N ILE A 308 -5.20 -4.20 -16.20
CA ILE A 308 -4.23 -3.66 -17.16
C ILE A 308 -4.09 -4.61 -18.35
N GLY A 309 -3.96 -5.92 -18.11
CA GLY A 309 -3.90 -6.94 -19.16
C GLY A 309 -5.21 -7.09 -19.91
N ALA A 310 -6.33 -7.12 -19.19
CA ALA A 310 -7.68 -7.27 -19.76
C ALA A 310 -7.99 -6.20 -20.80
N ARG A 311 -7.52 -4.96 -20.59
CA ARG A 311 -7.66 -3.84 -21.55
C ARG A 311 -7.14 -4.18 -22.95
N PHE A 312 -6.08 -5.01 -23.06
CA PHE A 312 -5.43 -5.31 -24.34
C PHE A 312 -5.68 -6.75 -24.84
N LEU A 313 -5.97 -7.69 -23.93
CA LEU A 313 -6.15 -9.10 -24.25
C LEU A 313 -7.56 -9.41 -24.78
N PHE A 314 -8.60 -8.75 -24.27
CA PHE A 314 -9.98 -8.99 -24.71
C PHE A 314 -10.33 -8.10 -25.91
N LYS A 315 -10.33 -8.69 -27.12
CA LYS A 315 -10.80 -8.02 -28.35
C LYS A 315 -12.32 -7.86 -28.33
N GLY A 316 -12.81 -6.66 -28.68
CA GLY A 316 -14.25 -6.42 -28.94
C GLY A 316 -14.92 -5.29 -28.16
N HIS A 317 -14.19 -4.52 -27.35
CA HIS A 317 -14.77 -3.47 -26.51
C HIS A 317 -14.63 -2.11 -27.18
N ASN A 318 -15.73 -1.35 -27.26
CA ASN A 318 -15.74 0.07 -27.63
C ASN A 318 -15.12 0.89 -26.49
N TYR A 319 -13.80 0.78 -26.29
CA TYR A 319 -13.09 1.61 -25.32
C TYR A 319 -13.23 3.08 -25.73
N LYS A 320 -13.95 3.86 -24.93
CA LYS A 320 -14.05 5.31 -25.07
C LYS A 320 -12.98 5.96 -24.20
N PRO A 321 -12.02 6.69 -24.78
CA PRO A 321 -11.03 7.43 -24.00
C PRO A 321 -11.72 8.42 -23.05
N GLY A 322 -11.32 8.40 -21.78
CA GLY A 322 -11.71 9.42 -20.82
C GLY A 322 -10.92 10.72 -21.01
N PRO A 323 -11.21 11.77 -20.22
CA PRO A 323 -10.49 13.05 -20.25
C PRO A 323 -8.98 12.91 -20.08
N PHE A 324 -8.55 11.87 -19.36
CA PHE A 324 -7.15 11.46 -19.24
C PHE A 324 -6.88 10.22 -20.10
N ASN A 325 -5.94 10.31 -21.04
CA ASN A 325 -5.53 9.20 -21.88
C ASN A 325 -4.02 9.25 -22.18
N LEU A 326 -3.36 8.10 -22.12
CA LEU A 326 -1.93 7.93 -22.45
C LEU A 326 -1.66 7.83 -23.97
N GLY A 327 -2.71 7.77 -24.79
CA GLY A 327 -2.59 7.73 -26.24
C GLY A 327 -1.73 6.56 -26.71
N ALA A 328 -0.76 6.84 -27.59
CA ALA A 328 0.16 5.85 -28.15
C ALA A 328 1.06 5.16 -27.12
N PHE A 329 1.33 5.82 -25.98
CA PHE A 329 2.13 5.24 -24.91
C PHE A 329 1.36 4.25 -24.02
N GLY A 330 0.05 4.08 -24.23
CA GLY A 330 -0.78 3.19 -23.41
C GLY A 330 -0.32 1.73 -23.43
N LEU A 331 0.04 1.19 -24.60
CA LEU A 331 0.47 -0.21 -24.73
C LEU A 331 1.90 -0.44 -24.19
N PRO A 332 2.93 0.35 -24.56
CA PRO A 332 4.27 0.19 -23.99
C PRO A 332 4.28 0.28 -22.46
N VAL A 333 3.54 1.24 -21.90
CA VAL A 333 3.44 1.41 -20.45
C VAL A 333 2.80 0.20 -19.77
N ALA A 334 1.72 -0.35 -20.36
CA ALA A 334 1.05 -1.53 -19.82
C ALA A 334 1.95 -2.77 -19.82
N ILE A 335 2.74 -2.98 -20.87
CA ILE A 335 3.68 -4.10 -20.95
C ILE A 335 4.75 -3.97 -19.86
N VAL A 336 5.38 -2.80 -19.75
CA VAL A 336 6.42 -2.54 -18.72
C VAL A 336 5.84 -2.74 -17.31
N ALA A 337 4.63 -2.23 -17.07
CA ALA A 337 3.92 -2.39 -15.80
C ALA A 337 3.71 -3.87 -15.41
N ILE A 338 3.14 -4.68 -16.31
CA ILE A 338 2.85 -6.09 -16.02
C ILE A 338 4.14 -6.89 -15.83
N VAL A 339 5.14 -6.69 -16.69
CA VAL A 339 6.44 -7.37 -16.58
C VAL A 339 7.11 -7.03 -15.26
N PHE A 340 7.11 -5.77 -14.87
CA PHE A 340 7.70 -5.31 -13.62
C PHE A 340 6.95 -5.86 -12.39
N MET A 341 5.62 -5.76 -12.35
CA MET A 341 4.83 -6.34 -11.24
C MET A 341 5.05 -7.84 -11.09
N THR A 342 5.12 -8.55 -12.22
CA THR A 342 5.39 -10.00 -12.23
C THR A 342 6.79 -10.28 -11.69
N PHE A 343 7.80 -9.53 -12.12
CA PHE A 343 9.17 -9.65 -11.61
C PHE A 343 9.23 -9.42 -10.09
N VAL A 344 8.61 -8.34 -9.60
CA VAL A 344 8.62 -8.01 -8.17
C VAL A 344 7.87 -9.06 -7.36
N ASN A 345 6.73 -9.54 -7.84
CA ASN A 345 6.02 -10.66 -7.20
C ASN A 345 6.93 -11.87 -7.02
N VAL A 346 7.78 -12.18 -8.01
CA VAL A 346 8.75 -13.29 -7.89
C VAL A 346 9.78 -13.01 -6.79
N VAL A 347 10.31 -11.78 -6.72
CA VAL A 347 11.29 -11.38 -5.68
C VAL A 347 10.70 -11.49 -4.27
N PHE A 348 9.45 -11.06 -4.08
CA PHE A 348 8.75 -11.11 -2.79
C PHE A 348 8.45 -12.53 -2.27
N LEU A 349 8.62 -13.57 -3.10
CA LEU A 349 8.48 -14.97 -2.69
C LEU A 349 9.80 -15.57 -2.18
N PHE A 350 10.94 -14.88 -2.35
CA PHE A 350 12.20 -15.32 -1.78
C PHE A 350 12.30 -14.95 -0.29
N PRO A 351 12.98 -15.77 0.53
CA PRO A 351 13.34 -15.36 1.88
C PRO A 351 14.36 -14.22 1.84
N THR A 352 14.39 -13.39 2.89
CA THR A 352 15.34 -12.28 3.02
C THR A 352 16.74 -12.76 3.34
N ASP A 353 16.87 -13.95 3.91
CA ASP A 353 18.12 -14.64 4.15
C ASP A 353 18.06 -16.12 3.75
N LEU A 354 19.19 -16.61 3.26
CA LEU A 354 19.48 -18.03 3.17
C LEU A 354 19.82 -18.49 4.60
N ALA A 355 19.09 -19.48 5.11
CA ALA A 355 19.48 -20.18 6.33
C ALA A 355 20.98 -20.54 6.26
N PRO A 356 21.73 -20.47 7.38
CA PRO A 356 23.16 -20.75 7.33
C PRO A 356 23.41 -22.16 6.76
N ALA A 357 24.19 -22.22 5.69
CA ALA A 357 24.45 -23.46 4.97
C ALA A 357 25.21 -24.46 5.84
N VAL A 358 24.69 -25.70 5.86
CA VAL A 358 25.42 -26.88 6.30
C VAL A 358 26.73 -26.97 5.51
N ALA A 359 27.84 -27.11 6.23
CA ALA A 359 29.20 -26.74 5.87
C ALA A 359 29.88 -27.45 4.67
N ASP A 360 29.18 -28.11 3.73
CA ASP A 360 29.84 -29.04 2.78
C ASP A 360 29.30 -29.07 1.33
N MET A 361 29.04 -27.92 0.68
CA MET A 361 28.74 -27.96 -0.77
C MET A 361 29.60 -27.03 -1.62
N ASN A 362 30.56 -27.66 -2.29
CA ASN A 362 31.44 -27.14 -3.33
C ASN A 362 30.60 -26.71 -4.57
N TYR A 363 30.30 -25.42 -4.72
CA TYR A 363 29.53 -24.91 -5.88
C TYR A 363 30.44 -24.37 -6.99
N GLY A 364 30.69 -25.21 -8.00
CA GLY A 364 31.07 -24.75 -9.34
C GLY A 364 29.92 -23.98 -9.99
N THR A 365 30.24 -22.79 -10.51
CA THR A 365 29.38 -21.70 -10.99
C THR A 365 28.29 -22.01 -12.04
N SER A 366 28.17 -23.24 -12.55
CA SER A 366 27.12 -23.62 -13.52
C SER A 366 25.89 -24.30 -12.89
N SER A 367 26.07 -25.00 -11.77
CA SER A 367 24.99 -25.73 -11.09
C SER A 367 24.07 -24.77 -10.33
N PHE A 368 24.64 -23.70 -9.76
CA PHE A 368 23.88 -22.66 -9.06
C PHE A 368 22.88 -21.93 -9.97
N ARG A 369 23.26 -21.60 -11.22
CA ARG A 369 22.33 -20.94 -12.18
C ARG A 369 21.19 -21.84 -12.64
N LYS A 370 21.45 -23.14 -12.86
CA LYS A 370 20.41 -24.11 -13.24
C LYS A 370 19.47 -24.44 -12.09
N ILE A 371 20.03 -24.56 -10.88
CA ILE A 371 19.26 -24.74 -9.65
C ILE A 371 18.43 -23.49 -9.38
N LEU A 372 18.98 -22.28 -9.45
CA LEU A 372 18.22 -21.03 -9.26
C LEU A 372 17.13 -20.86 -10.33
N ALA A 373 17.39 -21.16 -11.60
CA ALA A 373 16.38 -21.08 -12.66
C ALA A 373 15.26 -22.13 -12.50
N PHE A 374 15.60 -23.36 -12.11
CA PHE A 374 14.64 -24.41 -11.78
C PHE A 374 13.85 -24.07 -10.50
N LYS A 375 14.51 -23.48 -9.49
CA LYS A 375 13.89 -22.97 -8.25
C LYS A 375 12.92 -21.82 -8.56
N CYS A 376 13.30 -20.83 -9.37
CA CYS A 376 12.40 -19.76 -9.83
C CYS A 376 11.18 -20.30 -10.59
N LEU A 377 11.37 -21.28 -11.48
CA LEU A 377 10.28 -21.90 -12.25
C LEU A 377 9.31 -22.67 -11.33
N VAL A 378 9.83 -23.39 -10.33
CA VAL A 378 9.02 -24.15 -9.37
C VAL A 378 8.28 -23.23 -8.39
N SER A 379 8.89 -22.12 -7.95
CA SER A 379 8.19 -21.08 -7.17
C SER A 379 7.04 -20.43 -7.95
N VAL A 380 7.26 -20.16 -9.25
CA VAL A 380 6.29 -19.50 -10.13
C VAL A 380 5.14 -20.44 -10.55
N VAL A 381 5.43 -21.72 -10.78
CA VAL A 381 4.45 -22.68 -11.31
C VAL A 381 3.75 -23.48 -10.19
N PHE A 382 4.42 -23.74 -9.07
CA PHE A 382 3.95 -24.74 -8.10
C PHE A 382 3.79 -24.27 -6.64
N LEU A 383 4.03 -23.00 -6.30
CA LEU A 383 3.75 -22.48 -4.94
C LEU A 383 4.40 -23.29 -3.80
N PHE A 384 5.59 -23.89 -4.02
CA PHE A 384 6.31 -24.65 -2.99
C PHE A 384 7.63 -23.98 -2.57
N PRO A 385 8.05 -24.06 -1.30
CA PRO A 385 9.38 -23.66 -0.86
C PRO A 385 10.46 -24.49 -1.57
N THR A 386 11.53 -23.84 -2.01
CA THR A 386 12.54 -24.40 -2.92
C THR A 386 13.82 -24.92 -2.23
N GLU A 387 13.79 -25.07 -0.91
CA GLU A 387 14.90 -25.58 -0.09
C GLU A 387 14.59 -26.97 0.49
N LEU A 388 15.59 -27.86 0.48
CA LEU A 388 15.64 -29.03 1.34
C LEU A 388 16.14 -28.55 2.71
N ALA A 389 15.20 -28.22 3.60
CA ALA A 389 15.36 -27.79 4.99
C ALA A 389 15.60 -26.28 5.26
N PRO A 390 14.66 -25.38 4.90
CA PRO A 390 14.60 -24.07 5.56
C PRO A 390 14.24 -24.24 7.04
N ALA A 391 14.92 -23.54 7.94
CA ALA A 391 14.50 -23.45 9.33
C ALA A 391 13.16 -22.70 9.41
N VAL A 392 12.28 -23.10 10.35
CA VAL A 392 10.94 -22.49 10.53
C VAL A 392 11.02 -20.97 10.72
N ALA A 393 12.12 -20.47 11.28
CA ALA A 393 12.36 -19.06 11.58
C ALA A 393 12.66 -18.20 10.34
N ASP A 394 13.22 -18.77 9.26
CA ASP A 394 13.75 -17.99 8.13
C ASP A 394 12.90 -18.11 6.85
N MET A 395 11.81 -18.89 6.91
CA MET A 395 10.98 -19.15 5.73
C MET A 395 10.04 -17.98 5.44
N ASN A 396 10.00 -17.51 4.19
CA ASN A 396 8.97 -16.57 3.76
C ASN A 396 7.63 -17.31 3.58
N TYR A 397 6.74 -17.21 4.58
CA TYR A 397 5.43 -17.87 4.57
C TYR A 397 4.44 -17.24 3.57
N ALA A 398 4.80 -16.17 2.85
CA ALA A 398 3.88 -15.48 1.95
C ALA A 398 3.29 -16.42 0.88
N VAL A 399 4.07 -17.38 0.38
CA VAL A 399 3.62 -18.40 -0.57
C VAL A 399 2.49 -19.25 0.04
N VAL A 400 2.65 -19.69 1.28
CA VAL A 400 1.69 -20.55 2.00
C VAL A 400 0.42 -19.77 2.30
N VAL A 401 0.56 -18.54 2.78
CA VAL A 401 -0.61 -17.69 3.09
C VAL A 401 -1.34 -17.32 1.80
N LEU A 402 -0.64 -16.95 0.73
CA LEU A 402 -1.24 -16.66 -0.58
C LEU A 402 -1.94 -17.88 -1.17
N GLY A 403 -1.26 -19.03 -1.19
CA GLY A 403 -1.82 -20.30 -1.65
C GLY A 403 -3.06 -20.68 -0.86
N GLY A 404 -3.01 -20.55 0.47
CA GLY A 404 -4.15 -20.77 1.36
C GLY A 404 -5.32 -19.82 1.08
N VAL A 405 -5.05 -18.54 0.84
CA VAL A 405 -6.09 -17.57 0.46
C VAL A 405 -6.68 -17.89 -0.91
N MET A 406 -5.86 -18.19 -1.92
CA MET A 406 -6.34 -18.54 -3.27
C MET A 406 -7.16 -19.83 -3.26
N ILE A 407 -6.69 -20.85 -2.56
CA ILE A 407 -7.42 -22.11 -2.35
C ILE A 407 -8.70 -21.83 -1.57
N GLY A 408 -8.66 -21.00 -0.52
CA GLY A 408 -9.84 -20.58 0.24
C GLY A 408 -10.88 -19.88 -0.63
N CYS A 409 -10.44 -18.97 -1.50
CA CYS A 409 -11.30 -18.30 -2.48
C CYS A 409 -11.91 -19.28 -3.49
N LEU A 410 -11.11 -20.23 -4.00
CA LEU A 410 -11.59 -21.26 -4.91
C LEU A 410 -12.57 -22.22 -4.22
N ILE A 411 -12.25 -22.69 -3.01
CA ILE A 411 -13.14 -23.53 -2.20
C ILE A 411 -14.43 -22.78 -1.91
N TRP A 412 -14.36 -21.51 -1.54
CA TRP A 412 -15.54 -20.67 -1.33
C TRP A 412 -16.36 -20.54 -2.61
N TYR A 413 -15.73 -20.21 -3.73
CA TYR A 413 -16.43 -20.04 -5.02
C TYR A 413 -17.12 -21.33 -5.46
N TRP A 414 -16.44 -22.47 -5.32
CA TRP A 414 -16.92 -23.80 -5.68
C TRP A 414 -17.63 -24.54 -4.54
N PHE A 415 -17.92 -23.88 -3.41
CA PHE A 415 -18.47 -24.56 -2.24
C PHE A 415 -19.86 -25.14 -2.56
N PRO A 416 -20.15 -26.40 -2.21
CA PRO A 416 -21.44 -27.01 -2.54
C PRO A 416 -22.60 -26.22 -1.93
N LYS A 417 -23.63 -25.91 -2.73
CA LYS A 417 -24.85 -25.15 -2.40
C LYS A 417 -24.69 -23.67 -1.99
N TYR A 418 -23.59 -23.29 -1.33
CA TYR A 418 -23.41 -21.92 -0.80
C TYR A 418 -22.31 -21.14 -1.53
N GLY A 419 -21.55 -21.79 -2.41
CA GLY A 419 -20.46 -21.14 -3.14
C GLY A 419 -20.93 -20.25 -4.28
N GLY A 420 -20.11 -19.24 -4.59
CA GLY A 420 -20.35 -18.20 -5.59
C GLY A 420 -20.86 -18.72 -6.93
N VAL A 421 -20.42 -19.90 -7.39
CA VAL A 421 -20.89 -20.53 -8.64
C VAL A 421 -22.41 -20.67 -8.71
N ASN A 422 -23.09 -20.85 -7.58
CA ASN A 422 -24.52 -21.14 -7.56
C ASN A 422 -25.41 -19.89 -7.47
N TRP A 423 -24.83 -18.72 -7.19
CA TRP A 423 -25.61 -17.50 -6.90
C TRP A 423 -25.01 -16.21 -7.44
N PHE A 424 -23.74 -16.19 -7.85
CA PHE A 424 -23.10 -15.02 -8.44
C PHE A 424 -23.34 -14.98 -9.94
N GLU A 425 -24.23 -14.10 -10.37
CA GLU A 425 -24.61 -13.93 -11.78
C GLU A 425 -23.84 -12.78 -12.47
N GLY A 426 -22.88 -12.16 -11.78
CA GLY A 426 -22.09 -11.04 -12.27
C GLY A 426 -22.49 -9.70 -11.63
N PRO A 427 -21.95 -8.57 -12.15
CA PRO A 427 -22.23 -7.24 -11.61
C PRO A 427 -23.71 -6.88 -11.73
N VAL A 428 -24.30 -6.37 -10.66
CA VAL A 428 -25.74 -6.04 -10.62
C VAL A 428 -25.94 -4.60 -11.09
N VAL A 429 -26.68 -4.45 -12.19
CA VAL A 429 -27.13 -3.15 -12.69
C VAL A 429 -28.14 -2.57 -11.69
N THR A 430 -27.85 -1.39 -11.15
CA THR A 430 -28.65 -0.69 -10.13
C THR A 430 -29.60 0.36 -10.72
N VAL A 431 -29.56 0.57 -12.04
CA VAL A 431 -30.46 1.49 -12.77
C VAL A 431 -30.93 0.84 -14.07
N ASP A 432 -32.24 0.80 -14.31
CA ASP A 432 -32.78 0.46 -15.64
C ASP A 432 -32.36 1.54 -16.64
N VAL A 433 -31.54 1.17 -17.62
CA VAL A 433 -31.00 2.12 -18.62
C VAL A 433 -32.13 2.65 -19.51
N LEU A 434 -32.62 3.85 -19.22
CA LEU A 434 -33.53 4.56 -20.14
C LEU A 434 -32.72 5.19 -21.29
N PRO A 435 -33.22 5.15 -22.54
CA PRO A 435 -32.50 5.65 -23.71
C PRO A 435 -32.26 7.17 -23.63
N GLN A 436 -31.00 7.59 -23.81
CA GLN A 436 -30.58 8.99 -23.73
C GLN A 436 -31.13 9.83 -24.90
N THR A 437 -31.88 10.89 -24.59
CA THR A 437 -32.18 11.98 -25.55
C THR A 437 -31.14 13.09 -25.42
N SER A 438 -30.40 13.35 -26.50
CA SER A 438 -29.39 14.43 -26.55
C SER A 438 -30.09 15.80 -26.63
N HIS A 439 -29.71 16.77 -25.79
CA HIS A 439 -30.08 18.17 -25.99
C HIS A 439 -28.86 19.10 -26.10
N ASN A 440 -28.97 19.99 -27.10
CA ASN A 440 -27.98 20.90 -27.65
C ASN A 440 -27.36 21.87 -26.64
N GLY A 441 -26.14 22.29 -26.97
CA GLY A 441 -25.31 23.19 -26.17
C GLY A 441 -25.71 24.67 -26.22
N ASP A 442 -25.22 25.37 -25.21
CA ASP A 442 -25.08 26.83 -25.16
C ASP A 442 -23.79 27.19 -24.40
N THR A 443 -23.10 28.22 -24.90
CA THR A 443 -21.82 28.72 -24.37
C THR A 443 -22.10 30.00 -23.58
N LEU A 444 -21.68 30.10 -22.31
CA LEU A 444 -21.82 31.32 -21.50
C LEU A 444 -20.50 31.71 -20.80
N MET A 445 -20.22 33.02 -20.85
CA MET A 445 -19.03 33.75 -20.39
C MET A 445 -18.95 33.88 -18.86
N ALA A 446 -17.72 33.98 -18.34
CA ALA A 446 -17.33 33.82 -16.93
C ALA A 446 -17.69 34.99 -15.96
N THR A 447 -18.49 34.72 -14.91
CA THR A 447 -18.67 35.46 -13.63
C THR A 447 -18.78 34.45 -12.45
N PRO A 448 -18.68 34.87 -11.16
CA PRO A 448 -18.45 33.97 -10.01
C PRO A 448 -19.53 32.90 -9.75
N GLU A 449 -20.76 33.09 -10.22
CA GLU A 449 -21.88 32.13 -10.14
C GLU A 449 -21.64 30.85 -10.97
N ILE A 450 -20.76 30.90 -11.97
CA ILE A 450 -20.48 29.79 -12.90
C ILE A 450 -19.70 28.66 -12.24
N SER A 451 -19.05 28.91 -11.10
CA SER A 451 -18.36 27.86 -10.36
C SER A 451 -19.34 26.80 -9.82
N GLU A 452 -20.52 27.22 -9.35
CA GLU A 452 -21.53 26.32 -8.79
C GLU A 452 -22.30 25.61 -9.90
N GLU A 453 -22.72 26.33 -10.94
CA GLU A 453 -23.35 25.70 -12.13
C GLU A 453 -22.41 24.70 -12.82
N ARG A 454 -21.10 24.96 -12.84
CA ARG A 454 -20.11 24.02 -13.37
C ARG A 454 -19.97 22.80 -12.48
N ARG A 455 -20.00 22.94 -11.15
CA ARG A 455 -19.98 21.82 -10.19
C ARG A 455 -21.22 20.94 -10.37
N VAL A 456 -22.40 21.55 -10.47
CA VAL A 456 -23.66 20.83 -10.71
C VAL A 456 -23.64 20.12 -12.07
N ARG A 457 -23.17 20.76 -13.14
CA ARG A 457 -23.03 20.12 -14.46
C ARG A 457 -22.09 18.92 -14.43
N ILE A 458 -20.94 19.03 -13.77
CA ILE A 458 -20.01 17.90 -13.63
C ILE A 458 -20.64 16.78 -12.80
N ALA A 459 -21.36 17.13 -11.72
CA ALA A 459 -22.08 16.17 -10.90
C ALA A 459 -23.08 15.36 -11.74
N ASN A 460 -23.93 16.05 -12.48
CA ASN A 460 -24.93 15.44 -13.35
C ASN A 460 -24.28 14.60 -14.46
N ALA A 461 -23.21 15.07 -15.09
CA ALA A 461 -22.53 14.33 -16.16
C ALA A 461 -21.87 13.03 -15.66
N ASP A 462 -21.26 13.05 -14.48
CA ASP A 462 -20.70 11.85 -13.84
C ASP A 462 -21.82 10.90 -13.37
N GLU A 463 -22.97 11.41 -12.88
CA GLU A 463 -24.15 10.59 -12.54
C GLU A 463 -24.76 9.93 -13.78
N GLU A 464 -24.88 10.67 -14.88
CA GLU A 464 -25.31 10.16 -16.18
C GLU A 464 -24.33 9.11 -16.72
N LEU A 465 -23.02 9.29 -16.53
CA LEU A 465 -22.00 8.31 -16.90
C LEU A 465 -22.15 7.03 -16.08
N LEU A 466 -22.29 7.14 -14.75
CA LEU A 466 -22.54 6.00 -13.88
C LEU A 466 -23.82 5.25 -14.30
N ALA A 467 -24.90 5.98 -14.55
CA ALA A 467 -26.15 5.41 -15.02
C ALA A 467 -26.00 4.71 -16.38
N SER A 468 -25.18 5.25 -17.30
CA SER A 468 -24.86 4.60 -18.59
C SER A 468 -24.05 3.31 -18.43
N LEU A 469 -23.31 3.18 -17.32
CA LEU A 469 -22.60 1.97 -16.93
C LEU A 469 -23.48 1.01 -16.13
N GLY A 470 -24.74 1.38 -15.88
CA GLY A 470 -25.71 0.60 -15.10
C GLY A 470 -25.60 0.79 -13.59
N TYR A 471 -24.89 1.82 -13.10
CA TYR A 471 -24.69 2.07 -11.68
C TYR A 471 -25.41 3.32 -11.19
N LYS A 472 -26.06 3.22 -10.02
CA LYS A 472 -26.60 4.35 -9.28
C LYS A 472 -25.51 4.93 -8.38
N GLN A 473 -25.49 6.24 -8.24
CA GLN A 473 -24.68 6.89 -7.20
C GLN A 473 -25.36 6.72 -5.82
N GLU A 474 -24.66 6.05 -4.90
CA GLU A 474 -25.05 5.71 -3.54
C GLU A 474 -24.33 6.57 -2.50
N PHE A 475 -23.11 7.00 -2.79
CA PHE A 475 -22.30 7.86 -1.91
C PHE A 475 -22.44 9.36 -2.23
N LYS A 476 -22.33 10.19 -1.19
CA LYS A 476 -22.34 11.66 -1.32
C LYS A 476 -20.95 12.16 -1.72
N ARG A 477 -20.90 12.94 -2.80
CA ARG A 477 -19.68 13.63 -3.24
C ARG A 477 -19.25 14.67 -2.22
N THR A 478 -18.25 14.32 -1.45
CA THR A 478 -17.78 15.10 -0.30
C THR A 478 -16.30 15.44 -0.44
N PHE A 479 -15.53 14.61 -1.16
CA PHE A 479 -14.10 14.77 -1.32
C PHE A 479 -13.79 15.76 -2.45
N THR A 480 -13.18 16.87 -2.09
CA THR A 480 -12.57 17.82 -3.02
C THR A 480 -11.34 17.21 -3.70
N PRO A 481 -10.86 17.76 -4.83
CA PRO A 481 -9.66 17.22 -5.49
C PRO A 481 -8.42 17.19 -4.59
N PHE A 482 -8.31 18.13 -3.64
CA PHE A 482 -7.24 18.15 -2.65
C PHE A 482 -7.37 17.00 -1.64
N GLU A 483 -8.58 16.68 -1.18
CA GLU A 483 -8.81 15.55 -0.28
C GLU A 483 -8.64 14.21 -1.01
N VAL A 484 -9.02 14.12 -2.29
CA VAL A 484 -8.73 12.95 -3.15
C VAL A 484 -7.22 12.74 -3.30
N PHE A 485 -6.47 13.82 -3.56
CA PHE A 485 -5.01 13.79 -3.51
C PHE A 485 -4.51 13.38 -2.12
N GLY A 486 -5.11 13.91 -1.06
CA GLY A 486 -4.74 13.61 0.31
C GLY A 486 -4.93 12.14 0.69
N VAL A 487 -5.94 11.46 0.15
CA VAL A 487 -6.12 10.01 0.32
C VAL A 487 -5.02 9.23 -0.39
N ALA A 488 -4.64 9.63 -1.60
CA ALA A 488 -3.56 8.97 -2.34
C ALA A 488 -2.19 9.23 -1.68
N PHE A 489 -1.96 10.45 -1.20
CA PHE A 489 -0.70 10.89 -0.61
C PHE A 489 -0.51 10.43 0.84
N SER A 490 -1.56 10.49 1.67
CA SER A 490 -1.46 10.13 3.09
C SER A 490 -1.15 8.66 3.31
N ILE A 491 -1.35 7.81 2.30
CA ILE A 491 -1.06 6.38 2.31
C ILE A 491 0.41 6.09 1.95
N ILE A 492 1.14 7.07 1.42
CA ILE A 492 2.56 7.00 1.09
C ILE A 492 3.30 7.77 2.19
N SER A 493 3.89 7.07 3.16
CA SER A 493 4.71 7.77 4.17
C SER A 493 5.94 8.36 3.51
N LEU A 494 6.22 9.64 3.76
CA LEU A 494 7.46 10.28 3.32
C LEU A 494 8.65 9.95 4.22
N VAL A 495 8.37 9.51 5.44
CA VAL A 495 9.37 9.12 6.43
C VAL A 495 9.27 7.60 6.61
N PRO A 496 10.34 6.85 6.28
CA PRO A 496 10.29 5.39 6.16
C PRO A 496 10.07 4.64 7.47
#